data_AF-A0A7X6NIQ2-F1
#
_entry.id   AF-A0A7X6NIQ2-F1
#
_cell.length_a   1.000
_cell.length_b   1.000
_cell.length_c   1.000
_cell.angle_alpha   90.00
_cell.angle_beta   90.00
_cell.angle_gamma   90.00
#
_symmetry.space_group_name_H-M   'P 1'
#
loop_
_entity.id
_entity.type
_entity.pdbx_description
1 polymer ?
#
loop_
_entity_poly.entity_id
_entity_poly.type
_entity_poly.pdbx_seq_one_letter_code
_entity_poly.pdbx_strand_id
1 'polypeptide(L)'
;MKRFLILIIVLLFLVGCGGGEKPAVQEPEKQNVVEPEPEQPNIIEEEPIKIEKLEDNVPREYRNALKSAQNYIDIMAFSEKKLYDQLTSEYGEQYPAEAAQYAIENVIVDYNQEALEAAMQYQEIMPMSDKELFNQLTSEYGEQFTEEQAQYAIDNLPD
;
A
#
# COMPACT_ATOMS: atom_id res chain seq x y z
N MET A 1 -16.14 -3.69 -45.20
CA MET A 1 -16.71 -2.36 -45.51
C MET A 1 -16.77 -1.60 -44.18
N LYS A 2 -16.31 -0.36 -43.97
CA LYS A 2 -15.95 0.79 -44.84
C LYS A 2 -14.62 1.39 -44.30
N ARG A 3 -13.54 1.49 -45.09
CA ARG A 3 -12.98 2.72 -45.72
C ARG A 3 -12.65 3.90 -44.77
N PHE A 4 -11.36 4.22 -44.67
CA PHE A 4 -10.74 5.37 -43.98
C PHE A 4 -11.02 6.74 -44.66
N LEU A 5 -10.87 7.85 -43.91
CA LEU A 5 -10.67 9.20 -44.48
C LEU A 5 -9.68 10.04 -43.62
N ILE A 6 -8.95 10.92 -44.31
CA ILE A 6 -7.78 11.75 -43.92
C ILE A 6 -8.17 13.25 -44.05
N LEU A 7 -7.70 14.26 -43.29
CA LEU A 7 -6.91 14.41 -42.03
C LEU A 7 -6.97 15.96 -41.73
N ILE A 8 -5.89 16.59 -41.26
CA ILE A 8 -5.54 18.04 -41.41
C ILE A 8 -6.35 19.04 -40.53
N ILE A 9 -5.82 19.54 -39.39
CA ILE A 9 -4.91 20.74 -39.18
C ILE A 9 -5.73 22.05 -39.02
N VAL A 10 -5.44 23.07 -38.18
CA VAL A 10 -4.48 23.41 -37.08
C VAL A 10 -4.98 24.71 -36.42
N LEU A 11 -4.64 25.01 -35.15
CA LEU A 11 -4.25 26.39 -34.77
C LEU A 11 -3.49 26.48 -33.43
N LEU A 12 -2.32 27.12 -33.47
CA LEU A 12 -1.56 27.56 -32.30
C LEU A 12 -2.23 28.76 -31.62
N PHE A 13 -2.02 28.89 -30.30
CA PHE A 13 -1.84 30.21 -29.68
C PHE A 13 -0.59 30.20 -28.77
N LEU A 14 0.37 31.06 -29.09
CA LEU A 14 1.56 31.38 -28.29
C LEU A 14 1.61 32.90 -28.07
N VAL A 15 1.23 33.37 -26.88
CA VAL A 15 1.52 34.68 -26.28
C VAL A 15 1.36 34.50 -24.74
N GLY A 16 2.19 35.01 -23.83
CA GLY A 16 3.42 35.81 -23.98
C GLY A 16 4.02 36.19 -22.61
N CYS A 17 5.15 36.90 -22.64
CA CYS A 17 6.03 37.25 -21.52
C CYS A 17 5.43 38.01 -20.31
N GLY A 18 6.16 37.93 -19.19
CA GLY A 18 6.09 38.83 -18.02
C GLY A 18 6.28 38.05 -16.73
N GLY A 19 7.27 38.29 -15.86
CA GLY A 19 8.06 39.51 -15.64
C GLY A 19 7.89 39.85 -14.15
N GLY A 20 8.86 39.48 -13.32
CA GLY A 20 8.68 39.54 -11.86
C GLY A 20 9.03 40.90 -11.26
N GLU A 21 8.39 41.24 -10.15
CA GLU A 21 8.91 42.19 -9.15
C GLU A 21 8.13 42.03 -7.82
N LYS A 22 8.86 41.97 -6.70
CA LYS A 22 8.31 42.20 -5.35
C LYS A 22 8.64 43.63 -4.93
N PRO A 23 7.67 44.36 -4.37
CA PRO A 23 7.91 45.12 -3.14
C PRO A 23 6.76 44.90 -2.14
N ALA A 24 7.02 44.50 -0.90
CA ALA A 24 7.50 45.33 0.23
C ALA A 24 6.34 45.78 1.15
N VAL A 25 6.26 45.07 2.28
CA VAL A 25 5.81 45.47 3.63
C VAL A 25 5.01 46.79 3.76
N GLN A 26 3.78 46.67 4.29
CA GLN A 26 3.19 47.69 5.16
C GLN A 26 2.52 47.02 6.37
N GLU A 27 2.76 47.59 7.55
CA GLU A 27 2.19 47.27 8.86
C GLU A 27 2.38 48.53 9.74
N PRO A 28 1.61 48.78 10.81
CA PRO A 28 0.25 48.36 11.15
C PRO A 28 -0.71 49.57 11.31
N GLU A 29 -2.03 49.33 11.33
CA GLU A 29 -2.95 50.20 12.08
C GLU A 29 -3.49 49.48 13.33
N LYS A 30 -3.36 50.13 14.49
CA LYS A 30 -3.87 49.65 15.78
C LYS A 30 -5.27 50.17 16.03
N GLN A 31 -6.18 49.31 16.48
CA GLN A 31 -7.17 49.74 17.47
C GLN A 31 -7.45 48.63 18.50
N ASN A 32 -7.58 49.04 19.77
CA ASN A 32 -7.41 48.17 20.93
C ASN A 32 -8.69 47.42 21.35
N VAL A 33 -8.50 46.12 21.62
CA VAL A 33 -8.76 45.41 22.89
C VAL A 33 -10.13 45.58 23.56
N VAL A 34 -10.81 44.43 23.68
CA VAL A 34 -11.39 43.98 24.95
C VAL A 34 -10.82 42.60 25.23
N GLU A 35 -10.23 42.43 26.42
CA GLU A 35 -9.63 41.18 26.92
C GLU A 35 -10.69 40.38 27.70
N PRO A 36 -10.68 39.04 27.60
CA PRO A 36 -10.35 38.27 28.80
C PRO A 36 -9.42 37.06 28.53
N GLU A 37 -8.41 36.94 29.40
CA GLU A 37 -7.96 35.71 30.11
C GLU A 37 -7.52 34.47 29.28
N PRO A 38 -6.39 33.82 29.61
CA PRO A 38 -5.79 32.82 28.72
C PRO A 38 -6.55 31.49 28.71
N GLU A 39 -7.11 31.13 27.56
CA GLU A 39 -7.50 29.75 27.30
C GLU A 39 -6.25 28.86 27.33
N GLN A 40 -6.22 27.96 28.31
CA GLN A 40 -5.18 26.94 28.43
C GLN A 40 -5.22 26.04 27.18
N PRO A 41 -4.08 25.49 26.73
CA PRO A 41 -4.12 24.45 25.71
C PRO A 41 -4.93 23.29 26.25
N ASN A 42 -6.12 23.08 25.67
CA ASN A 42 -6.94 21.92 25.96
C ASN A 42 -6.18 20.69 25.47
N ILE A 43 -5.41 20.08 26.38
CA ILE A 43 -4.77 18.79 26.17
C ILE A 43 -5.93 17.84 25.87
N ILE A 44 -5.99 17.36 24.63
CA ILE A 44 -6.77 16.18 24.32
C ILE A 44 -6.06 15.06 25.07
N GLU A 45 -6.56 14.75 26.26
CA GLU A 45 -6.30 13.47 26.90
C GLU A 45 -6.85 12.42 25.94
N GLU A 46 -5.96 11.87 25.12
CA GLU A 46 -6.18 10.57 24.52
C GLU A 46 -6.24 9.55 25.67
N GLU A 47 -7.43 9.41 26.26
CA GLU A 47 -7.75 8.21 27.03
C GLU A 47 -7.33 7.01 26.17
N PRO A 48 -6.58 6.04 26.72
CA PRO A 48 -6.10 4.92 25.94
C PRO A 48 -7.31 4.18 25.38
N ILE A 49 -7.51 4.31 24.06
CA ILE A 49 -8.65 3.70 23.37
C ILE A 49 -8.64 2.23 23.73
N LYS A 50 -9.79 1.75 24.21
CA LYS A 50 -9.94 0.42 24.79
C LYS A 50 -9.91 -0.65 23.70
N ILE A 51 -8.70 -0.94 23.17
CA ILE A 51 -8.45 -1.86 22.05
C ILE A 51 -9.11 -3.23 22.32
N GLU A 52 -9.05 -3.69 23.58
CA GLU A 52 -9.69 -4.90 24.10
C GLU A 52 -11.22 -4.98 23.89
N LYS A 53 -11.91 -3.86 23.62
CA LYS A 53 -13.36 -3.82 23.33
C LYS A 53 -13.68 -3.73 21.83
N LEU A 54 -12.68 -3.56 20.96
CA LEU A 54 -12.90 -3.55 19.52
C LEU A 54 -13.09 -4.97 18.96
N GLU A 55 -12.35 -5.96 19.47
CA GLU A 55 -12.40 -7.35 18.98
C GLU A 55 -13.80 -7.98 19.05
N ASP A 56 -14.56 -7.70 20.11
CA ASP A 56 -15.93 -8.19 20.30
C ASP A 56 -16.93 -7.69 19.22
N ASN A 57 -16.56 -6.64 18.47
CA ASN A 57 -17.39 -6.07 17.40
C ASN A 57 -16.89 -6.41 15.97
N VAL A 58 -15.81 -7.19 15.83
CA VAL A 58 -15.27 -7.55 14.51
C VAL A 58 -16.22 -8.53 13.79
N PRO A 59 -16.71 -8.22 12.58
CA PRO A 59 -17.61 -9.10 11.84
C PRO A 59 -17.05 -10.51 11.64
N ARG A 60 -17.94 -11.51 11.56
CA ARG A 60 -17.55 -12.92 11.36
C ARG A 60 -16.62 -13.10 10.16
N GLU A 61 -16.91 -12.44 9.04
CA GLU A 61 -16.13 -12.59 7.80
C GLU A 61 -14.74 -11.98 7.91
N TYR A 62 -14.56 -10.92 8.71
CA TYR A 62 -13.26 -10.28 8.95
C TYR A 62 -12.37 -11.22 9.79
N ARG A 63 -12.93 -11.82 10.85
CA ARG A 63 -12.23 -12.83 11.67
C ARG A 63 -11.93 -14.12 10.89
N ASN A 64 -12.82 -14.51 9.99
CA ASN A 64 -12.60 -15.67 9.10
C ASN A 64 -11.52 -15.37 8.06
N ALA A 65 -11.53 -14.20 7.43
CA ALA A 65 -10.53 -13.76 6.46
C ALA A 65 -9.13 -13.68 7.10
N LEU A 66 -9.01 -13.10 8.30
CA LEU A 66 -7.77 -13.09 9.08
C LEU A 66 -7.26 -14.51 9.37
N LYS A 67 -8.16 -15.44 9.70
CA LYS A 67 -7.78 -16.84 9.91
C LYS A 67 -7.38 -17.55 8.60
N SER A 68 -8.06 -17.28 7.48
CA SER A 68 -7.63 -17.75 6.16
C SER A 68 -6.25 -17.22 5.80
N ALA A 69 -6.00 -15.92 6.03
CA ALA A 69 -4.70 -15.28 5.77
C ALA A 69 -3.56 -15.99 6.53
N GLN A 70 -3.74 -16.23 7.83
CA GLN A 70 -2.79 -17.00 8.64
C GLN A 70 -2.58 -18.42 8.10
N ASN A 71 -3.66 -19.14 7.76
CA ASN A 71 -3.53 -20.51 7.23
C ASN A 71 -2.75 -20.56 5.89
N TYR A 72 -2.77 -19.49 5.10
CA TYR A 72 -2.03 -19.44 3.83
C TYR A 72 -0.53 -19.32 4.08
N ILE A 73 -0.11 -18.31 4.85
CA ILE A 73 1.31 -18.09 5.20
C ILE A 73 1.90 -19.25 6.02
N ASP A 74 1.09 -19.91 6.87
CA ASP A 74 1.50 -21.11 7.61
C ASP A 74 1.81 -22.33 6.70
N ILE A 75 1.43 -22.30 5.42
CA ILE A 75 1.53 -23.43 4.48
C ILE A 75 2.47 -23.14 3.31
N MET A 76 2.50 -21.91 2.80
CA MET A 76 3.37 -21.48 1.70
C MET A 76 3.56 -19.97 1.70
N ALA A 77 4.69 -19.53 1.18
CA ALA A 77 5.03 -18.11 1.09
C ALA A 77 4.01 -17.30 0.28
N PHE A 78 3.63 -16.12 0.78
CA PHE A 78 2.76 -15.17 0.10
C PHE A 78 3.28 -13.74 0.17
N SER A 79 3.19 -13.02 -0.95
CA SER A 79 3.20 -11.56 -0.91
C SER A 79 1.87 -11.04 -0.36
N GLU A 80 1.92 -9.86 0.26
CA GLU A 80 0.74 -9.10 0.72
C GLU A 80 -0.34 -9.02 -0.38
N LYS A 81 0.09 -8.69 -1.61
CA LYS A 81 -0.81 -8.57 -2.76
C LYS A 81 -1.45 -9.90 -3.15
N LYS A 82 -0.66 -10.98 -3.28
CA LYS A 82 -1.23 -12.31 -3.62
C LYS A 82 -2.15 -12.82 -2.53
N LEU A 83 -1.87 -12.50 -1.26
CA LEU A 83 -2.70 -12.91 -0.14
C LEU A 83 -4.06 -12.20 -0.21
N TYR A 84 -4.08 -10.89 -0.47
CA TYR A 84 -5.30 -10.13 -0.70
C TYR A 84 -6.10 -10.66 -1.91
N ASP A 85 -5.43 -10.86 -3.05
CA ASP A 85 -6.06 -11.35 -4.27
C ASP A 85 -6.62 -12.77 -4.08
N GLN A 86 -5.92 -13.63 -3.33
CA GLN A 86 -6.39 -14.98 -3.00
C GLN A 86 -7.67 -14.95 -2.14
N LEU A 87 -7.69 -14.14 -1.09
CA LEU A 87 -8.84 -13.99 -0.18
C LEU A 87 -10.08 -13.43 -0.88
N THR A 88 -9.90 -12.58 -1.89
CA THR A 88 -10.99 -11.92 -2.64
C THR A 88 -11.36 -12.63 -3.96
N SER A 89 -10.54 -13.56 -4.45
CA SER A 89 -10.71 -14.25 -5.73
C SER A 89 -12.04 -14.99 -5.86
N GLU A 90 -12.65 -14.93 -7.05
CA GLU A 90 -13.83 -15.74 -7.40
C GLU A 90 -13.57 -17.26 -7.35
N TYR A 91 -12.29 -17.68 -7.36
CA TYR A 91 -11.86 -19.08 -7.21
C TYR A 91 -11.31 -19.40 -5.81
N GLY A 92 -11.19 -18.41 -4.92
CA GLY A 92 -10.78 -18.54 -3.52
C GLY A 92 -11.98 -18.51 -2.58
N GLU A 93 -11.84 -17.83 -1.44
CA GLU A 93 -12.91 -17.71 -0.43
C GLU A 93 -13.97 -16.64 -0.74
N GLN A 94 -13.72 -15.74 -1.70
CA GLN A 94 -14.65 -14.67 -2.08
C GLN A 94 -15.01 -13.74 -0.92
N TYR A 95 -14.08 -13.46 0.00
CA TYR A 95 -14.34 -12.51 1.08
C TYR A 95 -14.58 -11.10 0.51
N PRO A 96 -15.45 -10.29 1.14
CA PRO A 96 -15.57 -8.87 0.82
C PRO A 96 -14.21 -8.17 0.91
N ALA A 97 -13.96 -7.21 0.03
CA ALA A 97 -12.70 -6.46 -0.04
C ALA A 97 -12.28 -5.90 1.32
N GLU A 98 -13.23 -5.38 2.10
CA GLU A 98 -12.97 -4.80 3.43
C GLU A 98 -12.61 -5.86 4.47
N ALA A 99 -13.12 -7.09 4.32
CA ALA A 99 -12.76 -8.23 5.19
C ALA A 99 -11.37 -8.77 4.88
N ALA A 100 -11.00 -8.82 3.59
CA ALA A 100 -9.66 -9.17 3.14
C ALA A 100 -8.64 -8.10 3.53
N GLN A 101 -8.96 -6.81 3.35
CA GLN A 101 -8.11 -5.71 3.79
C GLN A 101 -7.86 -5.77 5.31
N TYR A 102 -8.91 -5.99 6.11
CA TYR A 102 -8.76 -6.22 7.55
C TYR A 102 -7.84 -7.41 7.86
N ALA A 103 -7.93 -8.50 7.10
CA ALA A 103 -7.05 -9.66 7.27
C ALA A 103 -5.58 -9.30 7.02
N ILE A 104 -5.28 -8.58 5.94
CA ILE A 104 -3.92 -8.10 5.61
C ILE A 104 -3.37 -7.16 6.69
N GLU A 105 -4.19 -6.24 7.20
CA GLU A 105 -3.77 -5.28 8.23
C GLU A 105 -3.54 -5.90 9.62
N ASN A 106 -4.07 -7.10 9.87
CA ASN A 106 -4.06 -7.73 11.21
C ASN A 106 -3.34 -9.10 11.25
N VAL A 107 -2.92 -9.65 10.10
CA VAL A 107 -2.11 -10.87 10.06
C VAL A 107 -0.68 -10.56 10.49
N ILE A 108 -0.12 -11.39 11.38
CA ILE A 108 1.22 -11.18 11.92
C ILE A 108 2.20 -11.94 11.03
N VAL A 109 2.85 -11.21 10.13
CA VAL A 109 3.74 -11.76 9.09
C VAL A 109 4.92 -10.83 8.85
N ASP A 110 6.08 -11.39 8.50
CA ASP A 110 7.22 -10.64 7.97
C ASP A 110 7.34 -10.93 6.47
N TYR A 111 6.79 -10.06 5.63
CA TYR A 111 6.80 -10.24 4.18
C TYR A 111 8.21 -10.26 3.56
N ASN A 112 9.26 -9.86 4.28
CA ASN A 112 10.64 -10.09 3.83
C ASN A 112 11.07 -11.55 4.02
N GLN A 113 10.62 -12.22 5.10
CA GLN A 113 10.81 -13.66 5.28
C GLN A 113 9.98 -14.45 4.27
N GLU A 114 8.72 -14.07 4.03
CA GLU A 114 7.88 -14.68 2.99
C GLU A 114 8.58 -14.64 1.61
N ALA A 115 9.19 -13.50 1.25
CA ALA A 115 9.95 -13.36 0.01
C ALA A 115 11.19 -14.27 -0.03
N LEU A 116 11.91 -14.40 1.08
CA LEU A 116 13.06 -15.30 1.22
C LEU A 116 12.64 -16.77 1.12
N GLU A 117 11.53 -17.16 1.75
CA GLU A 117 10.98 -18.51 1.66
C GLU A 117 10.54 -18.84 0.23
N ALA A 118 9.86 -17.92 -0.45
CA ALA A 118 9.54 -18.08 -1.88
C ALA A 118 10.81 -18.22 -2.73
N ALA A 119 11.83 -17.41 -2.47
CA ALA A 119 13.11 -17.46 -3.17
C ALA A 119 13.82 -18.82 -2.99
N MET A 120 13.87 -19.32 -1.75
CA MET A 120 14.42 -20.64 -1.44
C MET A 120 13.65 -21.78 -2.11
N GLN A 121 12.30 -21.72 -2.11
CA GLN A 121 11.47 -22.72 -2.80
C GLN A 121 11.74 -22.75 -4.31
N TYR A 122 11.85 -21.59 -4.96
CA TYR A 122 12.24 -21.54 -6.38
C TYR A 122 13.63 -22.15 -6.62
N GLN A 123 14.64 -21.78 -5.82
CA GLN A 123 15.98 -22.34 -5.97
C GLN A 123 16.05 -23.86 -5.76
N GLU A 124 15.20 -24.43 -4.89
CA GLU A 124 15.11 -25.88 -4.70
C GLU A 124 14.48 -26.61 -5.91
N ILE A 125 13.35 -26.11 -6.43
CA ILE A 125 12.59 -26.80 -7.49
C ILE A 125 13.07 -26.49 -8.91
N MET A 126 13.60 -25.29 -9.13
CA MET A 126 14.02 -24.76 -10.43
C MET A 126 15.10 -23.69 -10.22
N PRO A 127 16.38 -24.06 -10.11
CA PRO A 127 17.47 -23.10 -9.92
C PRO A 127 17.47 -21.98 -10.97
N MET A 128 17.41 -20.74 -10.50
CA MET A 128 17.40 -19.50 -11.27
C MET A 128 18.66 -18.68 -10.98
N SER A 129 19.02 -17.79 -11.91
CA SER A 129 19.93 -16.68 -11.59
C SER A 129 19.22 -15.60 -10.77
N ASP A 130 19.96 -14.82 -9.99
CA ASP A 130 19.44 -13.74 -9.14
C ASP A 130 18.49 -12.80 -9.90
N LYS A 131 18.81 -12.50 -11.16
CA LYS A 131 17.97 -11.67 -12.03
C LYS A 131 16.66 -12.36 -12.42
N GLU A 132 16.70 -13.65 -12.75
CA GLU A 132 15.48 -14.41 -13.07
C GLU A 132 14.59 -14.54 -11.83
N LEU A 133 15.20 -14.80 -10.67
CA LEU A 133 14.52 -14.89 -9.39
C LEU A 133 13.90 -13.56 -8.96
N PHE A 134 14.63 -12.44 -9.08
CA PHE A 134 14.08 -11.09 -8.84
C PHE A 134 12.83 -10.83 -9.68
N ASN A 135 12.90 -11.14 -10.98
CA ASN A 135 11.77 -10.97 -11.89
C ASN A 135 10.61 -11.91 -11.52
N GLN A 136 10.90 -13.14 -11.08
CA GLN A 136 9.86 -14.10 -10.66
C GLN A 136 9.14 -13.64 -9.38
N LEU A 137 9.89 -13.13 -8.40
CA LEU A 137 9.34 -12.62 -7.14
C LEU A 137 8.49 -11.35 -7.35
N THR A 138 8.88 -10.45 -8.26
CA THR A 138 8.19 -9.17 -8.51
C THR A 138 7.12 -9.22 -9.61
N SER A 139 7.14 -10.21 -10.50
CA SER A 139 6.24 -10.30 -11.67
C SER A 139 4.76 -10.32 -11.27
N GLU A 140 3.93 -9.61 -12.04
CA GLU A 140 2.47 -9.64 -11.95
C GLU A 140 1.88 -11.06 -12.05
N TYR A 141 2.56 -11.94 -12.77
CA TYR A 141 2.17 -13.35 -12.96
C TYR A 141 3.02 -14.33 -12.11
N GLY A 142 3.89 -13.82 -11.24
CA GLY A 142 4.76 -14.59 -10.35
C GLY A 142 4.31 -14.45 -8.90
N GLU A 143 5.18 -13.91 -8.04
CA GLU A 143 4.88 -13.74 -6.61
C GLU A 143 4.38 -12.35 -6.20
N GLN A 144 4.51 -11.32 -7.03
CA GLN A 144 4.04 -9.95 -6.74
C GLN A 144 4.54 -9.35 -5.40
N PHE A 145 5.71 -9.77 -4.91
CA PHE A 145 6.42 -9.06 -3.84
C PHE A 145 6.88 -7.68 -4.32
N THR A 146 7.13 -6.77 -3.38
CA THR A 146 7.76 -5.48 -3.72
C THR A 146 9.21 -5.68 -4.17
N GLU A 147 9.78 -4.69 -4.86
CA GLU A 147 11.19 -4.72 -5.27
C GLU A 147 12.12 -4.83 -4.05
N GLU A 148 11.78 -4.18 -2.94
CA GLU A 148 12.54 -4.23 -1.69
C GLU A 148 12.51 -5.62 -1.04
N GLN A 149 11.34 -6.28 -1.01
CA GLN A 149 11.17 -7.64 -0.48
C GLN A 149 11.91 -8.67 -1.36
N ALA A 150 11.82 -8.53 -2.69
CA ALA A 150 12.53 -9.40 -3.63
C ALA A 150 14.06 -9.21 -3.56
N GLN A 151 14.54 -7.97 -3.37
CA GLN A 151 15.96 -7.70 -3.16
C GLN A 151 16.44 -8.26 -1.82
N TYR A 152 15.67 -8.08 -0.74
CA TYR A 152 15.96 -8.70 0.56
C TYR A 152 16.10 -10.21 0.45
N ALA A 153 15.19 -10.88 -0.27
CA ALA A 153 15.23 -12.31 -0.48
C ALA A 153 16.54 -12.77 -1.14
N ILE A 154 16.97 -12.08 -2.20
CA ILE A 154 18.23 -12.38 -2.91
C ILE A 154 19.44 -12.13 -2.01
N ASP A 155 19.48 -11.01 -1.29
CA ASP A 155 20.59 -10.63 -0.42
C ASP A 155 20.76 -11.58 0.79
N ASN A 156 19.76 -12.41 1.11
CA ASN A 156 19.74 -13.34 2.24
C ASN A 156 19.63 -14.83 1.83
N LEU A 157 19.76 -15.16 0.54
CA LEU A 157 19.82 -16.55 0.10
C LEU A 157 21.06 -17.28 0.68
N PRO A 158 20.94 -18.57 1.06
CA PRO A 158 22.09 -19.39 1.43
C PRO A 158 22.93 -19.80 0.21
N ASP A 159 24.25 -19.96 0.43
CA ASP A 159 25.25 -20.45 -0.55
C ASP A 159 25.05 -21.93 -0.98
#